data_AF-A0A1N7SVB4-F1
#
_entry.id   AF-A0A1N7SVB4-F1
#
_cell.length_a   1.000
_cell.length_b   1.000
_cell.length_c   1.000
_cell.angle_alpha   90.00
_cell.angle_beta   90.00
_cell.angle_gamma   90.00
#
_symmetry.space_group_name_H-M   'P 1'
#
loop_
_entity.id
_entity.type
_entity.pdbx_description
1 polymer ?
#
loop_
_entity_poly.entity_id
_entity_poly.type
_entity_poly.pdbx_seq_one_letter_code
_entity_poly.pdbx_strand_id
1 'polypeptide(L)'
;MNKIAYLRNKVAAEFVSHIAQMLTGEIAVEGIWRGFEAKFGSVPDKTLEQLFRRYSWREKSLLETTRNLRPLRRALRQALRFPRKLTADTLRAHLNPIMGWGMGSAESYDEWARDQGERLVTLFMDGITALNSDSPDLSAFERAKMNAGFTKSFSHAADHSIMLDGRVGAALCLLVRQFLRRHPELGVNGVPEVLAFRWGEQRPRPGQPSVPRNPSGEGFKFGRLSSAGSRRWAELNIRANWILRAARDQAGAKWCRGRYGLRHIEAALFMLGYQIDPLATNYANRSFSPSSEAVVPTHSNRRAMPVLTNFARAHAVLSRQDNATVMLRTRRGTPFSASARNRRDGTPVIVFSHNNLVHPSDWGYTCNSYGKAGQRIGQYVAQLDAWVASLTS
;
A
#
# COMPACT_ATOMS: atom_id res chain seq x y z
N MET A 1 19.72 9.73 21.53
CA MET A 1 18.70 8.66 21.50
C MET A 1 19.40 7.33 21.64
N ASN A 2 18.93 6.43 22.51
CA ASN A 2 19.51 5.09 22.72
C ASN A 2 18.42 4.03 22.52
N LYS A 3 18.74 2.92 21.85
CA LYS A 3 17.79 1.87 21.50
C LYS A 3 17.14 1.21 22.70
N ILE A 4 17.91 0.86 23.74
CA ILE A 4 17.39 0.19 24.93
C ILE A 4 16.42 1.13 25.64
N ALA A 5 16.79 2.40 25.82
CA ALA A 5 15.90 3.40 26.40
C ALA A 5 14.63 3.60 25.56
N TYR A 6 14.76 3.65 24.23
CA TYR A 6 13.63 3.79 23.31
C TYR A 6 12.67 2.59 23.39
N LEU A 7 13.19 1.36 23.37
CA LEU A 7 12.38 0.13 23.43
C LEU A 7 11.81 -0.14 24.83
N ARG A 8 12.39 0.44 25.90
CA ARG A 8 11.83 0.40 27.26
C ARG A 8 10.78 1.47 27.52
N ASN A 9 10.63 2.46 26.65
CA ASN A 9 9.52 3.40 26.75
C ASN A 9 8.20 2.63 26.67
N LYS A 10 7.31 2.82 27.65
CA LYS A 10 6.05 2.06 27.78
C LYS A 10 5.26 2.00 26.46
N VAL A 11 5.05 3.16 25.82
CA VAL A 11 4.28 3.26 24.57
C VAL A 11 4.96 2.50 23.43
N ALA A 12 6.29 2.60 23.30
CA ALA A 12 7.03 1.88 22.28
C ALA A 12 7.03 0.36 22.52
N ALA A 13 7.18 -0.08 23.77
CA ALA A 13 7.17 -1.49 24.15
C ALA A 13 5.81 -2.15 23.89
N GLU A 14 4.72 -1.46 24.23
CA GLU A 14 3.36 -1.93 23.95
C GLU A 14 3.07 -1.96 22.46
N PHE A 15 3.55 -0.97 21.70
CA PHE A 15 3.43 -0.98 20.24
C PHE A 15 4.24 -2.12 19.59
N VAL A 16 5.42 -2.44 20.12
CA VAL A 16 6.19 -3.61 19.70
C VAL A 16 5.39 -4.89 19.90
N SER A 17 4.76 -5.05 21.07
CA SER A 17 3.90 -6.21 21.35
C SER A 17 2.69 -6.26 20.44
N HIS A 18 2.07 -5.11 20.14
CA HIS A 18 0.97 -5.01 19.21
C HIS A 18 1.35 -5.45 17.78
N ILE A 19 2.50 -4.97 17.26
CA ILE A 19 3.00 -5.44 15.96
C ILE A 19 3.34 -6.93 16.02
N ALA A 20 3.90 -7.44 17.13
CA ALA A 20 4.22 -8.85 17.25
C ALA A 20 2.97 -9.74 17.08
N GLN A 21 1.85 -9.38 17.71
CA GLN A 21 0.56 -10.06 17.54
C GLN A 21 0.01 -9.94 16.10
N MET A 22 0.24 -8.81 15.41
CA MET A 22 -0.10 -8.69 13.99
C MET A 22 0.78 -9.56 13.08
N LEU A 23 2.03 -9.81 13.45
CA LEU A 23 2.95 -10.68 12.70
C LEU A 23 2.57 -12.17 12.84
N THR A 24 2.03 -12.58 13.99
CA THR A 24 1.49 -13.94 14.22
C THR A 24 0.09 -14.13 13.63
N GLY A 25 -0.63 -13.03 13.36
CA GLY A 25 -2.00 -13.05 12.86
C GLY A 25 -3.06 -13.08 13.97
N GLU A 26 -2.64 -12.98 15.24
CA GLU A 26 -3.56 -12.83 16.39
C GLU A 26 -4.39 -11.55 16.28
N ILE A 27 -3.79 -10.48 15.75
CA ILE A 27 -4.49 -9.23 15.42
C ILE A 27 -4.53 -9.04 13.89
N ALA A 28 -5.73 -8.92 13.34
CA ALA A 28 -5.94 -8.54 11.95
C ALA A 28 -5.59 -7.07 11.70
N VAL A 29 -5.12 -6.77 10.49
CA VAL A 29 -4.88 -5.40 10.06
C VAL A 29 -6.17 -4.78 9.52
N GLU A 30 -6.54 -3.63 10.04
CA GLU A 30 -7.74 -2.92 9.62
C GLU A 30 -7.49 -1.94 8.45
N GLY A 31 -8.55 -1.65 7.69
CA GLY A 31 -8.67 -0.32 7.08
C GLY A 31 -8.22 -0.10 5.63
N ILE A 32 -8.09 -1.09 4.75
CA ILE A 32 -7.69 -0.80 3.35
C ILE A 32 -8.17 -1.83 2.33
N TRP A 33 -9.34 -1.67 1.71
CA TRP A 33 -9.80 -2.75 0.81
C TRP A 33 -10.29 -2.31 -0.57
N ARG A 34 -10.96 -1.17 -0.73
CA ARG A 34 -11.59 -0.88 -2.05
C ARG A 34 -10.62 -0.75 -3.22
N GLY A 35 -9.58 0.07 -3.12
CA GLY A 35 -8.63 0.25 -4.23
C GLY A 35 -7.46 -0.74 -4.24
N PHE A 36 -7.16 -1.37 -3.09
CA PHE A 36 -6.17 -2.44 -3.00
C PHE A 36 -6.71 -3.74 -3.61
N GLU A 37 -7.92 -4.18 -3.22
CA GLU A 37 -8.48 -5.45 -3.65
C GLU A 37 -8.84 -5.44 -5.14
N ALA A 38 -9.26 -4.29 -5.68
CA ALA A 38 -9.47 -4.13 -7.11
C ALA A 38 -8.20 -4.43 -7.94
N LYS A 39 -7.00 -4.25 -7.36
CA LYS A 39 -5.73 -4.46 -8.04
C LYS A 39 -5.04 -5.78 -7.66
N PHE A 40 -5.15 -6.18 -6.40
CA PHE A 40 -4.38 -7.29 -5.82
C PHE A 40 -5.26 -8.46 -5.33
N GLY A 41 -6.58 -8.38 -5.58
CA GLY A 41 -7.55 -9.35 -5.09
C GLY A 41 -7.88 -9.18 -3.60
N SER A 42 -8.90 -9.89 -3.14
CA SER A 42 -9.32 -9.87 -1.74
C SER A 42 -8.22 -10.38 -0.81
N VAL A 43 -8.21 -9.87 0.42
CA VAL A 43 -7.30 -10.31 1.50
C VAL A 43 -8.16 -10.87 2.65
N PRO A 44 -8.52 -12.16 2.60
CA PRO A 44 -9.59 -12.71 3.43
C PRO A 44 -9.28 -12.66 4.93
N ASP A 45 -8.04 -12.92 5.34
CA ASP A 45 -7.65 -12.99 6.76
C ASP A 45 -7.06 -11.66 7.25
N LYS A 46 -6.88 -10.69 6.35
CA LYS A 46 -6.36 -9.34 6.63
C LYS A 46 -5.07 -9.33 7.45
N THR A 47 -4.19 -10.33 7.28
CA THR A 47 -2.93 -10.43 8.02
C THR A 47 -1.75 -9.81 7.26
N LEU A 48 -0.70 -9.44 7.99
CA LEU A 48 0.56 -8.98 7.39
C LEU A 48 1.22 -10.04 6.51
N GLU A 49 1.09 -11.33 6.85
CA GLU A 49 1.61 -12.41 6.02
C GLU A 49 0.90 -12.47 4.66
N GLN A 50 -0.42 -12.32 4.63
CA GLN A 50 -1.18 -12.33 3.38
C GLN A 50 -0.83 -11.14 2.48
N LEU A 51 -0.54 -9.97 3.07
CA LEU A 51 -0.05 -8.79 2.35
C LEU A 51 1.35 -9.02 1.80
N PHE A 52 2.24 -9.65 2.58
CA PHE A 52 3.56 -10.07 2.12
C PHE A 52 3.49 -11.00 0.90
N ARG A 53 2.61 -12.02 0.93
CA ARG A 53 2.41 -12.97 -0.19
C ARG A 53 1.96 -12.29 -1.48
N ARG A 54 1.35 -11.11 -1.37
CA ARG A 54 0.88 -10.28 -2.51
C ARG A 54 1.88 -9.22 -2.93
N TYR A 55 3.09 -9.19 -2.36
CA TYR A 55 4.09 -8.20 -2.71
C TYR A 55 4.31 -8.14 -4.22
N SER A 56 4.15 -6.94 -4.77
CA SER A 56 4.41 -6.66 -6.17
C SER A 56 5.04 -5.27 -6.34
N TRP A 57 6.20 -5.25 -6.99
CA TRP A 57 6.86 -4.02 -7.42
C TRP A 57 7.16 -4.09 -8.91
N ARG A 58 6.53 -3.21 -9.70
CA ARG A 58 6.59 -3.26 -11.17
C ARG A 58 6.32 -4.67 -11.70
N GLU A 59 5.25 -5.29 -11.18
CA GLU A 59 4.78 -6.63 -11.55
C GLU A 59 5.74 -7.77 -11.19
N LYS A 60 6.81 -7.49 -10.43
CA LYS A 60 7.76 -8.49 -9.94
C LYS A 60 7.49 -8.83 -8.47
N SER A 61 7.61 -10.12 -8.15
CA SER A 61 7.58 -10.63 -6.78
C SER A 61 8.79 -10.15 -5.97
N LEU A 62 8.76 -10.38 -4.65
CA LEU A 62 9.89 -10.06 -3.78
C LEU A 62 11.12 -10.91 -4.15
N LEU A 63 10.90 -12.17 -4.52
CA LEU A 63 11.96 -13.09 -4.92
C LEU A 63 12.68 -12.59 -6.18
N GLU A 64 11.93 -12.22 -7.22
CA GLU A 64 12.49 -11.67 -8.46
C GLU A 64 13.19 -10.34 -8.23
N THR A 65 12.58 -9.44 -7.47
CA THR A 65 13.19 -8.16 -7.08
C THR A 65 14.50 -8.40 -6.34
N THR A 66 14.53 -9.35 -5.40
CA THR A 66 15.71 -9.69 -4.62
C THR A 66 16.80 -10.30 -5.50
N ARG A 67 16.45 -11.17 -6.47
CA ARG A 67 17.41 -11.71 -7.45
C ARG A 67 18.08 -10.58 -8.24
N ASN A 68 17.30 -9.60 -8.70
CA ASN A 68 17.82 -8.48 -9.50
C ASN A 68 18.71 -7.53 -8.68
N LEU A 69 18.39 -7.30 -7.40
CA LEU A 69 19.15 -6.39 -6.54
C LEU A 69 20.36 -7.05 -5.86
N ARG A 70 20.42 -8.38 -5.81
CA ARG A 70 21.48 -9.11 -5.12
C ARG A 70 22.89 -8.79 -5.68
N PRO A 71 23.13 -8.77 -7.00
CA PRO A 71 24.44 -8.41 -7.55
C PRO A 71 24.84 -6.98 -7.17
N LEU A 72 23.91 -6.02 -7.27
CA LEU A 72 24.15 -4.60 -6.93
C LEU A 72 24.50 -4.45 -5.45
N ARG A 73 23.73 -5.10 -4.57
CA ARG A 73 24.00 -5.11 -3.13
C ARG A 73 25.37 -5.72 -2.82
N ARG A 74 25.73 -6.83 -3.46
CA ARG A 74 27.02 -7.50 -3.26
C ARG A 74 28.17 -6.60 -3.68
N ALA A 75 28.08 -5.98 -4.86
CA ALA A 75 29.11 -5.06 -5.35
C ALA A 75 29.28 -3.85 -4.42
N LEU A 76 28.18 -3.19 -4.03
CA LEU A 76 28.21 -2.07 -3.09
C LEU A 76 28.87 -2.47 -1.76
N ARG A 77 28.43 -3.57 -1.14
CA ARG A 77 28.99 -4.01 0.14
C ARG A 77 30.46 -4.43 0.03
N GLN A 78 30.88 -4.97 -1.11
CA GLN A 78 32.29 -5.30 -1.35
C GLN A 78 33.15 -4.02 -1.44
N ALA A 79 32.68 -3.00 -2.16
CA ALA A 79 33.36 -1.72 -2.26
C ALA A 79 33.49 -1.02 -0.90
N LEU A 80 32.42 -1.04 -0.09
CA LEU A 80 32.39 -0.45 1.25
C LEU A 80 33.31 -1.14 2.27
N ARG A 81 33.85 -2.33 1.98
CA ARG A 81 34.85 -2.98 2.86
C ARG A 81 36.21 -2.29 2.84
N PHE A 82 36.50 -1.53 1.79
CA PHE A 82 37.79 -0.85 1.62
C PHE A 82 37.57 0.66 1.39
N PRO A 83 36.99 1.39 2.37
CA PRO A 83 36.54 2.77 2.17
C PRO A 83 37.69 3.72 1.81
N ARG A 84 38.93 3.45 2.26
CA ARG A 84 40.12 4.24 1.89
C ARG A 84 40.51 4.13 0.40
N LYS A 85 40.04 3.09 -0.29
CA LYS A 85 40.26 2.86 -1.74
C LYS A 85 39.03 3.22 -2.57
N LEU A 86 37.93 3.60 -1.92
CA LEU A 86 36.67 3.90 -2.57
C LEU A 86 36.65 5.38 -2.96
N THR A 87 36.52 5.66 -4.25
CA THR A 87 36.34 7.02 -4.76
C THR A 87 34.87 7.41 -4.79
N ALA A 88 34.58 8.72 -4.80
CA ALA A 88 33.22 9.24 -4.94
C ALA A 88 32.52 8.70 -6.20
N ASP A 89 33.22 8.67 -7.34
CA ASP A 89 32.67 8.16 -8.61
C ASP A 89 32.36 6.67 -8.56
N THR A 90 33.23 5.87 -7.94
CA THR A 90 33.00 4.43 -7.78
C THR A 90 31.78 4.18 -6.87
N LEU A 91 31.67 4.92 -5.77
CA LEU A 91 30.48 4.84 -4.90
C LEU A 91 29.21 5.25 -5.67
N ARG A 92 29.25 6.34 -6.44
CA ARG A 92 28.13 6.77 -7.30
C ARG A 92 27.73 5.70 -8.30
N ALA A 93 28.69 5.06 -8.98
CA ALA A 93 28.45 3.99 -9.93
C ALA A 93 27.73 2.78 -9.29
N HIS A 94 27.98 2.49 -8.01
CA HIS A 94 27.25 1.46 -7.27
C HIS A 94 25.86 1.91 -6.81
N LEU A 95 25.69 3.18 -6.44
CA LEU A 95 24.42 3.72 -5.93
C LEU A 95 23.41 4.01 -7.05
N ASN A 96 23.85 4.46 -8.22
CA ASN A 96 22.99 4.85 -9.35
C ASN A 96 22.04 3.72 -9.81
N PRO A 97 22.48 2.47 -10.03
CA PRO A 97 21.59 1.37 -10.39
C PRO A 97 20.52 1.06 -9.34
N ILE A 98 20.87 1.14 -8.05
CA ILE A 98 19.93 0.92 -6.93
C ILE A 98 18.86 2.02 -6.92
N MET A 99 19.29 3.27 -7.11
CA MET A 99 18.41 4.43 -7.16
C MET A 99 17.49 4.40 -8.38
N GLY A 100 18.02 4.04 -9.56
CA GLY A 100 17.26 3.87 -10.78
C GLY A 100 16.16 2.82 -10.66
N TRP A 101 16.46 1.67 -10.02
CA TRP A 101 15.45 0.66 -9.72
C TRP A 101 14.33 1.20 -8.82
N GLY A 102 14.69 1.96 -7.78
CA GLY A 102 13.76 2.40 -6.73
C GLY A 102 12.95 3.66 -7.03
N MET A 103 13.52 4.62 -7.77
CA MET A 103 12.92 5.95 -8.02
C MET A 103 12.55 6.20 -9.49
N GLY A 104 13.10 5.42 -10.43
CA GLY A 104 12.87 5.62 -11.86
C GLY A 104 13.79 6.66 -12.52
N SER A 105 14.24 7.69 -11.81
CA SER A 105 15.33 8.60 -12.21
C SER A 105 16.32 8.77 -11.05
N ALA A 106 17.61 8.74 -11.37
CA ALA A 106 18.70 9.00 -10.44
C ALA A 106 19.24 10.44 -10.54
N GLU A 107 18.71 11.29 -11.42
CA GLU A 107 19.33 12.58 -11.79
C GLU A 107 19.50 13.52 -10.60
N SER A 108 18.43 13.78 -9.83
CA SER A 108 18.50 14.64 -8.62
C SER A 108 19.36 14.05 -7.49
N TYR A 109 19.62 12.74 -7.51
CA TYR A 109 20.61 12.12 -6.63
C TYR A 109 22.02 12.39 -7.15
N ASP A 110 22.22 12.14 -8.44
CA ASP A 110 23.52 12.14 -9.08
C ASP A 110 24.10 13.56 -9.13
N GLU A 111 23.25 14.58 -9.28
CA GLU A 111 23.60 15.99 -9.09
C GLU A 111 24.10 16.25 -7.66
N TRP A 112 23.28 16.00 -6.63
CA TRP A 112 23.70 16.20 -5.24
C TRP A 112 24.97 15.42 -4.87
N ALA A 113 25.13 14.20 -5.39
CA ALA A 113 26.29 13.35 -5.13
C ALA A 113 27.56 13.90 -5.80
N ARG A 114 27.46 14.51 -6.98
CA ARG A 114 28.57 15.26 -7.60
C ARG A 114 28.97 16.45 -6.74
N ASP A 115 28.00 17.21 -6.24
CA ASP A 115 28.26 18.40 -5.42
C ASP A 115 29.02 18.09 -4.12
N GLN A 116 28.93 16.84 -3.62
CA GLN A 116 29.69 16.43 -2.43
C GLN A 116 31.16 16.12 -2.74
N GLY A 117 31.51 15.82 -3.99
CA GLY A 117 32.86 15.39 -4.38
C GLY A 117 33.39 14.24 -3.51
N GLU A 118 34.67 14.33 -3.13
CA GLU A 118 35.35 13.32 -2.29
C GLU A 118 34.70 13.10 -0.92
N ARG A 119 33.94 14.08 -0.41
CA ARG A 119 33.24 13.94 0.88
C ARG A 119 32.11 12.91 0.83
N LEU A 120 31.63 12.54 -0.36
CA LEU A 120 30.50 11.62 -0.53
C LEU A 120 30.73 10.29 0.20
N VAL A 121 31.95 9.74 0.11
CA VAL A 121 32.30 8.46 0.73
C VAL A 121 32.17 8.55 2.24
N THR A 122 32.77 9.56 2.86
CA THR A 122 32.68 9.79 4.31
C THR A 122 31.25 10.02 4.76
N LEU A 123 30.48 10.87 4.06
CA LEU A 123 29.07 11.13 4.39
C LEU A 123 28.21 9.87 4.35
N PHE A 124 28.44 9.00 3.37
CA PHE A 124 27.72 7.74 3.24
C PHE A 124 28.13 6.73 4.33
N MET A 125 29.43 6.66 4.66
CA MET A 125 29.93 5.80 5.74
C MET A 125 29.46 6.25 7.13
N ASP A 126 29.44 7.55 7.41
CA ASP A 126 28.88 8.13 8.62
C ASP A 126 27.39 7.75 8.75
N GLY A 127 26.63 7.87 7.66
CA GLY A 127 25.22 7.47 7.60
C GLY A 127 25.01 5.97 7.87
N ILE A 128 25.82 5.09 7.28
CA ILE A 128 25.77 3.65 7.55
C ILE A 128 26.06 3.36 9.03
N THR A 129 27.09 4.01 9.59
CA THR A 129 27.49 3.85 10.99
C THR A 129 26.36 4.26 11.93
N ALA A 130 25.72 5.40 11.67
CA ALA A 130 24.57 5.87 12.43
C ALA A 130 23.39 4.88 12.34
N LEU A 131 23.06 4.36 11.16
CA LEU A 131 21.95 3.42 10.98
C LEU A 131 22.17 2.06 11.66
N ASN A 132 23.42 1.62 11.77
CA ASN A 132 23.79 0.36 12.41
C ASN A 132 23.92 0.46 13.94
N SER A 133 23.99 1.67 14.49
CA SER A 133 24.28 1.90 15.91
C SER A 133 23.02 1.74 16.78
N ASP A 134 23.20 1.14 17.96
CA ASP A 134 22.20 1.15 19.02
C ASP A 134 22.17 2.49 19.80
N SER A 135 23.16 3.37 19.58
CA SER A 135 23.22 4.77 20.04
C SER A 135 23.64 5.68 18.88
N PRO A 136 22.73 5.96 17.94
CA PRO A 136 23.06 6.64 16.69
C PRO A 136 23.43 8.11 16.90
N ASP A 137 24.48 8.55 16.22
CA ASP A 137 24.75 9.98 16.03
C ASP A 137 23.95 10.49 14.83
N LEU A 138 22.86 11.21 15.12
CA LEU A 138 21.99 11.77 14.09
C LEU A 138 22.58 13.01 13.41
N SER A 139 23.68 13.59 13.93
CA SER A 139 24.37 14.72 13.28
C SER A 139 24.97 14.33 11.92
N ALA A 140 25.25 13.03 11.71
CA ALA A 140 25.64 12.48 10.41
C ALA A 140 24.66 12.88 9.30
N PHE A 141 23.36 12.97 9.61
CA PHE A 141 22.29 13.31 8.67
C PHE A 141 21.91 14.80 8.64
N GLU A 142 22.68 15.66 9.31
CA GLU A 142 22.67 17.10 9.01
C GLU A 142 23.45 17.39 7.72
N ARG A 143 24.46 16.56 7.44
CA ARG A 143 25.32 16.65 6.25
C ARG A 143 24.94 15.62 5.19
N ALA A 144 24.69 14.37 5.60
CA ALA A 144 24.27 13.31 4.68
C ALA A 144 22.79 13.45 4.29
N LYS A 145 22.48 13.17 3.02
CA LYS A 145 21.11 13.21 2.51
C LYS A 145 20.34 11.95 2.89
N MET A 146 19.14 12.11 3.43
CA MET A 146 18.19 11.01 3.67
C MET A 146 16.81 11.39 3.16
N ASN A 147 16.30 10.56 2.24
CA ASN A 147 14.96 10.67 1.66
C ASN A 147 14.56 9.29 1.11
N ALA A 148 13.41 9.20 0.43
CA ALA A 148 12.88 7.94 -0.09
C ALA A 148 13.82 7.20 -1.06
N GLY A 149 14.74 7.91 -1.72
CA GLY A 149 15.80 7.31 -2.54
C GLY A 149 16.96 6.83 -1.68
N PHE A 150 17.56 7.71 -0.89
CA PHE A 150 18.72 7.38 -0.04
C PHE A 150 18.44 6.24 0.93
N THR A 151 17.23 6.17 1.49
CA THR A 151 16.80 5.05 2.32
C THR A 151 16.96 3.70 1.59
N LYS A 152 16.79 3.64 0.26
CA LYS A 152 17.02 2.42 -0.52
C LYS A 152 18.50 2.08 -0.62
N SER A 153 19.33 3.06 -0.97
CA SER A 153 20.80 2.92 -0.95
C SER A 153 21.31 2.42 0.39
N PHE A 154 20.87 3.05 1.48
CA PHE A 154 21.22 2.65 2.84
C PHE A 154 20.69 1.25 3.19
N SER A 155 19.46 0.87 2.80
CA SER A 155 18.94 -0.48 3.04
C SER A 155 19.76 -1.60 2.38
N HIS A 156 20.51 -1.28 1.31
CA HIS A 156 21.42 -2.23 0.67
C HIS A 156 22.82 -2.22 1.31
N ALA A 157 23.24 -1.10 1.91
CA ALA A 157 24.54 -0.93 2.55
C ALA A 157 24.53 -1.34 4.03
N ALA A 158 23.70 -0.68 4.83
CA ALA A 158 23.55 -0.88 6.27
C ALA A 158 22.91 -2.23 6.62
N ASP A 159 23.14 -2.66 7.84
CA ASP A 159 22.60 -3.89 8.39
C ASP A 159 21.23 -3.64 9.00
N HIS A 160 20.26 -4.47 8.60
CA HIS A 160 18.90 -4.41 9.13
C HIS A 160 18.18 -3.06 8.94
N SER A 161 18.54 -2.29 7.92
CA SER A 161 17.82 -1.07 7.54
C SER A 161 16.70 -1.37 6.55
N ILE A 162 15.48 -0.93 6.85
CA ILE A 162 14.35 -1.01 5.92
C ILE A 162 14.39 0.14 4.91
N MET A 163 13.67 -0.05 3.80
CA MET A 163 13.29 1.01 2.89
C MET A 163 12.09 1.81 3.44
N LEU A 164 12.32 2.71 4.40
CA LEU A 164 11.29 3.67 4.87
C LEU A 164 10.92 4.68 3.78
N ASP A 165 10.13 4.23 2.81
CA ASP A 165 9.55 5.06 1.76
C ASP A 165 8.13 5.54 2.13
N GLY A 166 7.48 6.22 1.18
CA GLY A 166 6.16 6.79 1.43
C GLY A 166 5.08 5.75 1.76
N ARG A 167 5.15 4.54 1.20
CA ARG A 167 4.17 3.48 1.50
C ARG A 167 4.47 2.85 2.86
N VAL A 168 5.73 2.48 3.11
CA VAL A 168 6.12 1.89 4.39
C VAL A 168 5.84 2.86 5.55
N GLY A 169 6.12 4.15 5.38
CA GLY A 169 5.79 5.18 6.37
C GLY A 169 4.28 5.33 6.59
N ALA A 170 3.48 5.29 5.54
CA ALA A 170 2.01 5.33 5.63
C ALA A 170 1.45 4.12 6.40
N ALA A 171 1.96 2.93 6.10
CA ALA A 171 1.60 1.69 6.79
C ALA A 171 1.92 1.76 8.29
N LEU A 172 3.14 2.20 8.67
CA LEU A 172 3.51 2.34 10.08
C LEU A 172 2.58 3.29 10.83
N CYS A 173 2.24 4.44 10.25
CA CYS A 173 1.31 5.38 10.86
C CYS A 173 -0.10 4.78 11.01
N LEU A 174 -0.58 3.99 10.04
CA LEU A 174 -1.85 3.30 10.16
C LEU A 174 -1.84 2.26 11.28
N LEU A 175 -0.76 1.50 11.42
CA LEU A 175 -0.60 0.55 12.53
C LEU A 175 -0.57 1.28 13.88
N VAL A 176 0.11 2.43 13.98
CA VAL A 176 0.08 3.28 15.18
C VAL A 176 -1.35 3.73 15.48
N ARG A 177 -2.12 4.17 14.47
CA ARG A 177 -3.52 4.56 14.67
C ARG A 177 -4.37 3.39 15.20
N GLN A 178 -4.21 2.19 14.64
CA GLN A 178 -4.93 1.00 15.10
C GLN A 178 -4.56 0.59 16.53
N PHE A 179 -3.28 0.76 16.89
CA PHE A 179 -2.79 0.57 18.25
C PHE A 179 -3.41 1.58 19.22
N LEU A 180 -3.33 2.88 18.93
CA LEU A 180 -3.85 3.93 19.81
C LEU A 180 -5.38 3.87 19.98
N ARG A 181 -6.11 3.33 19.00
CA ARG A 181 -7.55 3.04 19.15
C ARG A 181 -7.84 1.93 20.16
N ARG A 182 -6.96 0.92 20.24
CA ARG A 182 -7.07 -0.19 21.21
C ARG A 182 -6.55 0.20 22.60
N HIS A 183 -5.72 1.23 22.65
CA HIS A 183 -5.09 1.78 23.85
C HIS A 183 -5.35 3.29 23.96
N PRO A 184 -6.62 3.71 24.09
CA PRO A 184 -7.01 5.13 24.07
C PRO A 184 -6.31 5.96 25.15
N GLU A 185 -5.95 5.37 26.28
CA GLU A 185 -5.18 5.99 27.36
C GLU A 185 -3.78 6.44 26.93
N LEU A 186 -3.20 5.79 25.91
CA LEU A 186 -1.91 6.18 25.34
C LEU A 186 -2.03 7.22 24.23
N GLY A 187 -3.26 7.47 23.75
CA GLY A 187 -3.58 8.36 22.63
C GLY A 187 -4.34 9.64 23.02
N VAL A 188 -4.54 9.90 24.31
CA VAL A 188 -5.37 11.02 24.82
C VAL A 188 -4.97 12.37 24.22
N ASN A 189 -3.67 12.60 24.05
CA ASN A 189 -3.11 13.85 23.50
C ASN A 189 -2.74 13.74 22.01
N GLY A 190 -3.32 12.78 21.29
CA GLY A 190 -2.99 12.47 19.90
C GLY A 190 -1.85 11.45 19.78
N VAL A 191 -1.04 11.56 18.72
CA VAL A 191 0.03 10.60 18.43
C VAL A 191 1.26 10.87 19.31
N PRO A 192 1.69 9.92 20.18
CA PRO A 192 2.88 10.11 21.00
C PRO A 192 4.14 10.31 20.15
N GLU A 193 5.03 11.21 20.57
CA GLU A 193 6.24 11.57 19.82
C GLU A 193 7.16 10.37 19.54
N VAL A 194 7.18 9.39 20.44
CA VAL A 194 7.92 8.12 20.25
C VAL A 194 7.41 7.28 19.07
N LEU A 195 6.13 7.44 18.70
CA LEU A 195 5.45 6.77 17.59
C LEU A 195 5.03 7.74 16.46
N ALA A 196 5.52 8.99 16.47
CA ALA A 196 5.20 10.01 15.47
C ALA A 196 5.91 9.78 14.13
N PHE A 197 5.67 8.60 13.54
CA PHE A 197 6.04 8.27 12.17
C PHE A 197 5.36 9.22 11.18
N ARG A 198 5.88 9.20 9.96
CA ARG A 198 5.41 10.08 8.88
C ARG A 198 5.12 9.29 7.62
N TRP A 199 4.14 9.74 6.86
CA TRP A 199 3.65 9.07 5.65
C TRP A 199 4.08 9.83 4.39
N GLY A 200 4.19 9.14 3.27
CA GLY A 200 4.58 9.78 2.00
C GLY A 200 3.47 9.77 0.96
N GLU A 201 3.30 10.92 0.31
CA GLU A 201 2.37 11.10 -0.79
C GLU A 201 2.79 10.28 -2.02
N GLN A 202 1.82 9.89 -2.84
CA GLN A 202 2.13 9.45 -4.18
C GLN A 202 2.54 10.66 -5.01
N ARG A 203 3.71 10.61 -5.64
CA ARG A 203 4.04 11.60 -6.68
C ARG A 203 2.97 11.54 -7.78
N PRO A 204 2.34 12.67 -8.14
CA PRO A 204 1.38 12.70 -9.23
C PRO A 204 2.02 12.14 -10.49
N ARG A 205 1.27 11.33 -11.23
CA ARG A 205 1.65 10.91 -12.59
C ARG A 205 0.67 11.56 -13.55
N PRO A 206 1.13 12.15 -14.67
CA PRO A 206 0.23 12.67 -15.69
C PRO A 206 -0.82 11.62 -16.08
N GLY A 207 -2.09 12.01 -16.06
CA GLY A 207 -3.21 11.14 -16.42
C GLY A 207 -3.59 10.04 -15.41
N GLN A 208 -2.98 9.99 -14.21
CA GLN A 208 -3.37 9.03 -13.17
C GLN A 208 -3.88 9.73 -11.90
N PRO A 209 -5.02 9.29 -11.33
CA PRO A 209 -5.50 9.82 -10.06
C PRO A 209 -4.51 9.51 -8.94
N SER A 210 -4.34 10.46 -8.01
CA SER A 210 -3.52 10.24 -6.82
C SER A 210 -4.15 9.16 -5.95
N VAL A 211 -3.36 8.16 -5.55
CA VAL A 211 -3.78 7.15 -4.59
C VAL A 211 -3.65 7.75 -3.19
N PRO A 212 -4.73 7.85 -2.40
CA PRO A 212 -4.67 8.43 -1.06
C PRO A 212 -3.80 7.54 -0.17
N ARG A 213 -2.97 8.15 0.69
CA ARG A 213 -2.08 7.44 1.64
C ARG A 213 -2.05 8.08 3.02
N ASN A 214 -2.90 9.08 3.28
CA ASN A 214 -2.90 9.77 4.55
C ASN A 214 -3.53 8.86 5.62
N PRO A 215 -2.78 8.45 6.66
CA PRO A 215 -3.30 7.62 7.73
C PRO A 215 -3.96 8.44 8.84
N SER A 216 -3.95 9.78 8.76
CA SER A 216 -4.62 10.65 9.73
C SER A 216 -6.13 10.44 9.73
N GLY A 217 -6.75 10.58 10.90
CA GLY A 217 -8.18 10.34 11.13
C GLY A 217 -8.45 10.05 12.60
N GLU A 218 -9.72 10.17 13.01
CA GLU A 218 -10.15 9.79 14.38
C GLU A 218 -9.35 10.53 15.48
N GLY A 219 -9.04 11.82 15.27
CA GLY A 219 -8.26 12.64 16.20
C GLY A 219 -6.74 12.50 16.08
N PHE A 220 -6.23 11.48 15.38
CA PHE A 220 -4.79 11.27 15.18
C PHE A 220 -4.28 11.97 13.90
N LYS A 221 -3.20 12.75 14.04
CA LYS A 221 -2.57 13.49 12.93
C LYS A 221 -1.12 13.03 12.72
N PHE A 222 -0.78 12.68 11.49
CA PHE A 222 0.57 12.26 11.10
C PHE A 222 1.21 13.23 10.11
N GLY A 223 2.48 13.56 10.35
CA GLY A 223 3.26 14.44 9.46
C GLY A 223 3.60 13.79 8.12
N ARG A 224 3.91 14.61 7.11
CA ARG A 224 4.41 14.15 5.81
C ARG A 224 5.91 13.85 5.89
N LEU A 225 6.33 12.77 5.25
CA LEU A 225 7.72 12.33 5.23
C LEU A 225 8.60 13.32 4.45
N SER A 226 8.05 13.95 3.41
CA SER A 226 8.72 15.01 2.63
C SER A 226 9.08 16.25 3.46
N SER A 227 8.41 16.52 4.57
CA SER A 227 8.71 17.66 5.46
C SER A 227 9.61 17.30 6.64
N ALA A 228 10.17 16.09 6.69
CA ALA A 228 11.03 15.66 7.80
C ALA A 228 12.43 16.28 7.74
N GLY A 229 12.95 16.52 6.53
CA GLY A 229 14.40 16.73 6.35
C GLY A 229 15.21 15.45 6.64
N SER A 230 16.50 15.47 6.29
CA SER A 230 17.34 14.26 6.35
C SER A 230 17.49 13.69 7.76
N ARG A 231 17.81 14.54 8.75
CA ARG A 231 18.02 14.13 10.15
C ARG A 231 16.80 13.40 10.73
N ARG A 232 15.61 13.99 10.63
CA ARG A 232 14.39 13.36 11.15
C ARG A 232 13.98 12.13 10.34
N TRP A 233 14.19 12.11 9.03
CA TRP A 233 13.91 10.90 8.23
C TRP A 233 14.77 9.72 8.68
N ALA A 234 16.07 9.95 8.92
CA ALA A 234 16.98 8.93 9.43
C ALA A 234 16.57 8.46 10.84
N GLU A 235 16.21 9.38 11.72
CA GLU A 235 15.67 9.04 13.05
C GLU A 235 14.44 8.13 12.96
N LEU A 236 13.47 8.47 12.09
CA LEU A 236 12.28 7.65 11.87
C LEU A 236 12.62 6.26 11.29
N ASN A 237 13.60 6.19 10.38
CA ASN A 237 14.06 4.90 9.83
C ASN A 237 14.68 4.03 10.93
N ILE A 238 15.55 4.61 11.78
CA ILE A 238 16.18 3.91 12.91
C ILE A 238 15.13 3.39 13.89
N ARG A 239 14.19 4.24 14.32
CA ARG A 239 13.09 3.85 15.22
C ARG A 239 12.24 2.72 14.63
N ALA A 240 11.91 2.82 13.34
CA ALA A 240 11.19 1.75 12.63
C ALA A 240 11.98 0.44 12.60
N ASN A 241 13.29 0.48 12.31
CA ASN A 241 14.14 -0.71 12.35
C ASN A 241 14.15 -1.35 13.74
N TRP A 242 14.25 -0.55 14.80
CA TRP A 242 14.25 -1.05 16.18
C TRP A 242 12.91 -1.71 16.54
N ILE A 243 11.78 -1.04 16.29
CA ILE A 243 10.44 -1.59 16.57
C ILE A 243 10.19 -2.87 15.78
N LEU A 244 10.41 -2.85 14.46
CA LEU A 244 10.06 -3.99 13.61
C LEU A 244 10.95 -5.21 13.89
N ARG A 245 12.21 -5.00 14.26
CA ARG A 245 13.09 -6.09 14.71
C ARG A 245 12.63 -6.66 16.05
N ALA A 246 12.37 -5.81 17.04
CA ALA A 246 11.89 -6.26 18.34
C ALA A 246 10.58 -7.04 18.20
N ALA A 247 9.64 -6.53 17.39
CA ALA A 247 8.36 -7.19 17.15
C ALA A 247 8.53 -8.52 16.42
N ARG A 248 9.42 -8.61 15.42
CA ARG A 248 9.75 -9.86 14.74
C ARG A 248 10.34 -10.90 15.69
N ASP A 249 11.29 -10.48 16.52
CA ASP A 249 12.00 -11.36 17.44
C ASP A 249 11.05 -11.86 18.53
N GLN A 250 10.14 -10.99 19.02
CA GLN A 250 9.06 -11.36 19.96
C GLN A 250 8.01 -12.27 19.33
N ALA A 251 7.55 -11.97 18.11
CA ALA A 251 6.51 -12.75 17.44
C ALA A 251 6.95 -14.17 17.08
N GLY A 252 8.20 -14.31 16.65
CA GLY A 252 8.69 -15.58 16.12
C GLY A 252 7.85 -16.12 14.96
N ALA A 253 7.17 -15.30 14.15
CA ALA A 253 6.31 -15.80 13.08
C ALA A 253 7.13 -16.38 11.92
N LYS A 254 6.83 -17.61 11.48
CA LYS A 254 7.65 -18.39 10.51
C LYS A 254 7.98 -17.60 9.23
N TRP A 255 6.99 -16.91 8.68
CA TRP A 255 7.13 -16.19 7.41
C TRP A 255 8.12 -15.03 7.46
N CYS A 256 8.41 -14.47 8.64
CA CYS A 256 9.34 -13.36 8.82
C CYS A 256 10.54 -13.70 9.73
N ARG A 257 10.89 -14.98 9.87
CA ARG A 257 12.12 -15.41 10.58
C ARG A 257 13.39 -15.22 9.74
N GLY A 258 14.54 -15.25 10.42
CA GLY A 258 15.87 -15.32 9.80
C GLY A 258 16.37 -14.01 9.19
N ARG A 259 17.48 -14.10 8.44
CA ARG A 259 18.23 -12.94 7.92
C ARG A 259 17.43 -12.01 6.98
N TYR A 260 16.40 -12.54 6.33
CA TYR A 260 15.53 -11.77 5.41
C TYR A 260 14.19 -11.39 6.04
N GLY A 261 13.95 -11.78 7.29
CA GLY A 261 12.66 -11.57 7.96
C GLY A 261 12.19 -10.11 7.97
N LEU A 262 13.10 -9.18 8.25
CA LEU A 262 12.78 -7.75 8.23
C LEU A 262 12.37 -7.25 6.83
N ARG A 263 12.93 -7.85 5.77
CA ARG A 263 12.57 -7.54 4.39
C ARG A 263 11.16 -8.05 4.04
N HIS A 264 10.74 -9.16 4.62
CA HIS A 264 9.38 -9.67 4.46
C HIS A 264 8.37 -8.74 5.13
N ILE A 265 8.69 -8.25 6.34
CA ILE A 265 7.86 -7.26 7.05
C ILE A 265 7.78 -5.96 6.24
N GLU A 266 8.90 -5.45 5.74
CA GLU A 266 8.91 -4.27 4.87
C GLU A 266 8.02 -4.47 3.63
N ALA A 267 8.08 -5.66 3.00
CA ALA A 267 7.23 -6.00 1.86
C ALA A 267 5.73 -6.01 2.23
N ALA A 268 5.35 -6.54 3.39
CA ALA A 268 3.98 -6.47 3.90
C ALA A 268 3.53 -5.01 4.11
N LEU A 269 4.37 -4.19 4.77
CA LEU A 269 4.09 -2.77 5.01
C LEU A 269 4.02 -1.98 3.70
N PHE A 270 4.84 -2.31 2.71
CA PHE A 270 4.80 -1.69 1.40
C PHE A 270 3.47 -1.94 0.68
N MET A 271 2.92 -3.16 0.82
CA MET A 271 1.60 -3.50 0.30
C MET A 271 0.48 -2.84 1.10
N LEU A 272 0.58 -2.85 2.44
CA LEU A 272 -0.37 -2.17 3.30
C LEU A 272 -0.46 -0.68 2.95
N GLY A 273 0.66 0.01 2.87
CA GLY A 273 0.71 1.44 2.55
C GLY A 273 0.46 1.80 1.09
N TYR A 274 0.00 0.86 0.25
CA TYR A 274 -0.31 1.13 -1.16
C TYR A 274 -1.33 2.26 -1.30
N GLN A 275 -2.42 2.14 -0.55
CA GLN A 275 -3.53 3.09 -0.49
C GLN A 275 -4.02 3.13 0.96
N ILE A 276 -4.29 4.29 1.54
CA ILE A 276 -4.91 4.43 2.85
C ILE A 276 -5.99 5.48 2.69
N ASP A 277 -7.25 5.05 2.83
CA ASP A 277 -8.40 5.94 2.76
C ASP A 277 -8.87 6.27 4.19
N PRO A 278 -8.75 7.54 4.63
CA PRO A 278 -9.20 7.98 5.95
C PRO A 278 -10.67 7.68 6.22
N LEU A 279 -11.50 7.62 5.17
CA LEU A 279 -12.95 7.43 5.29
C LEU A 279 -13.36 5.95 5.28
N ALA A 280 -12.50 5.05 4.78
CA ALA A 280 -12.79 3.62 4.75
C ALA A 280 -12.83 2.98 6.14
N THR A 281 -12.15 3.56 7.15
CA THR A 281 -12.17 3.05 8.53
C THR A 281 -13.46 3.33 9.30
N ASN A 282 -14.28 4.29 8.86
CA ASN A 282 -15.59 4.57 9.48
C ASN A 282 -16.69 3.57 9.09
N TYR A 283 -16.50 2.81 8.00
CA TYR A 283 -17.52 1.86 7.50
C TYR A 283 -17.44 0.48 8.15
N ALA A 284 -16.34 0.15 8.84
CA ALA A 284 -16.15 -1.17 9.45
C ALA A 284 -16.83 -1.34 10.84
N ASN A 285 -17.22 -0.24 11.49
CA ASN A 285 -17.83 -0.23 12.83
C ASN A 285 -19.36 -0.03 12.85
N ARG A 286 -20.03 0.03 11.70
CA ARG A 286 -21.50 0.00 11.68
C ARG A 286 -21.95 -1.45 11.68
N SER A 287 -22.19 -1.98 12.89
CA SER A 287 -23.10 -3.09 13.12
C SER A 287 -24.37 -2.86 12.30
N PHE A 288 -24.72 -3.85 11.49
CA PHE A 288 -25.93 -3.87 10.68
C PHE A 288 -27.15 -3.86 11.61
N SER A 289 -27.76 -2.70 11.78
CA SER A 289 -29.18 -2.59 12.13
C SER A 289 -29.87 -1.86 10.97
N PRO A 290 -30.92 -2.44 10.38
CA PRO A 290 -31.50 -1.92 9.14
C PRO A 290 -32.53 -0.84 9.48
N SER A 291 -32.16 0.43 9.40
CA SER A 291 -33.09 1.53 9.10
C SER A 291 -32.40 2.88 9.07
N SER A 292 -32.87 3.72 8.15
CA SER A 292 -32.65 5.16 8.00
C SER A 292 -31.32 5.63 7.39
N GLU A 293 -31.48 5.97 6.11
CA GLU A 293 -30.75 6.91 5.26
C GLU A 293 -29.87 7.96 5.97
N ALA A 294 -28.63 8.11 5.49
CA ALA A 294 -28.02 9.42 5.24
C ALA A 294 -26.77 9.32 4.33
N VAL A 295 -26.96 9.76 3.08
CA VAL A 295 -26.12 10.64 2.25
C VAL A 295 -24.60 10.37 2.16
N VAL A 296 -24.17 9.88 0.99
CA VAL A 296 -22.76 9.86 0.52
C VAL A 296 -22.62 10.81 -0.68
N PRO A 297 -21.54 11.63 -0.79
CA PRO A 297 -21.33 12.50 -1.93
C PRO A 297 -21.12 11.70 -3.21
N THR A 298 -21.82 12.16 -4.24
CA THR A 298 -22.11 11.49 -5.49
C THR A 298 -20.94 11.47 -6.48
N HIS A 299 -20.66 10.30 -7.08
CA HIS A 299 -20.43 10.27 -8.53
C HIS A 299 -21.74 10.72 -9.16
N SER A 300 -21.81 11.98 -9.60
CA SER A 300 -23.03 12.75 -9.87
C SER A 300 -24.06 12.15 -10.84
N ASN A 301 -23.82 10.97 -11.44
CA ASN A 301 -24.71 10.34 -12.42
C ASN A 301 -25.10 8.88 -12.12
N ARG A 302 -24.67 8.27 -11.00
CA ARG A 302 -25.06 6.90 -10.65
C ARG A 302 -26.28 6.89 -9.73
N ARG A 303 -27.46 6.70 -10.32
CA ARG A 303 -28.69 6.47 -9.55
C ARG A 303 -28.88 4.97 -9.36
N ALA A 304 -29.17 4.55 -8.12
CA ALA A 304 -29.61 3.20 -7.88
C ALA A 304 -30.96 2.97 -8.58
N MET A 305 -31.20 1.75 -9.02
CA MET A 305 -32.46 1.31 -9.61
C MET A 305 -32.90 0.02 -8.93
N PRO A 306 -34.21 -0.16 -8.70
CA PRO A 306 -34.72 -1.41 -8.15
C PRO A 306 -34.38 -2.55 -9.11
N VAL A 307 -33.91 -3.65 -8.54
CA VAL A 307 -33.64 -4.92 -9.25
C VAL A 307 -34.34 -6.06 -8.52
N LEU A 308 -34.88 -6.99 -9.28
CA LEU A 308 -35.58 -8.19 -8.85
C LEU A 308 -34.61 -9.35 -8.62
N THR A 309 -33.45 -9.33 -9.28
CA THR A 309 -32.43 -10.38 -9.22
C THR A 309 -31.04 -9.81 -8.94
N ASN A 310 -30.07 -10.69 -8.69
CA ASN A 310 -28.67 -10.33 -8.56
C ASN A 310 -27.88 -10.64 -9.85
N PHE A 311 -26.72 -9.99 -10.00
CA PHE A 311 -25.87 -10.15 -11.17
C PHE A 311 -25.50 -11.60 -11.47
N ALA A 312 -25.15 -12.39 -10.44
CA ALA A 312 -24.72 -13.77 -10.62
C ALA A 312 -25.82 -14.63 -11.26
N ARG A 313 -27.08 -14.42 -10.86
CA ARG A 313 -28.25 -15.08 -11.44
C ARG A 313 -28.47 -14.66 -12.88
N ALA A 314 -28.44 -13.35 -13.17
CA ALA A 314 -28.61 -12.86 -14.53
C ALA A 314 -27.51 -13.38 -15.49
N HIS A 315 -26.27 -13.42 -15.01
CA HIS A 315 -25.13 -13.98 -15.76
C HIS A 315 -25.32 -15.48 -16.01
N ALA A 316 -25.67 -16.25 -14.98
CA ALA A 316 -25.89 -17.69 -15.11
C ALA A 316 -27.03 -18.05 -16.07
N VAL A 317 -28.14 -17.28 -16.05
CA VAL A 317 -29.28 -17.47 -16.96
C VAL A 317 -28.87 -17.18 -18.40
N LEU A 318 -28.12 -16.10 -18.65
CA LEU A 318 -27.61 -15.75 -19.97
C LEU A 318 -26.60 -16.78 -20.51
N SER A 319 -25.73 -17.32 -19.65
CA SER A 319 -24.76 -18.35 -20.03
C SER A 319 -25.37 -19.68 -20.46
N ARG A 320 -26.65 -19.92 -20.14
CA ARG A 320 -27.39 -21.14 -20.49
C ARG A 320 -28.21 -21.03 -21.78
N GLN A 321 -28.29 -19.85 -22.39
CA GLN A 321 -29.06 -19.63 -23.62
C GLN A 321 -28.27 -20.13 -24.83
N ASP A 322 -28.96 -20.68 -25.83
CA ASP A 322 -28.34 -21.09 -27.09
C ASP A 322 -27.65 -19.87 -27.75
N ASN A 323 -26.39 -20.03 -28.15
CA ASN A 323 -25.50 -18.96 -28.64
C ASN A 323 -25.14 -17.84 -27.63
N ALA A 324 -25.45 -18.04 -26.34
CA ALA A 324 -25.11 -17.14 -25.22
C ALA A 324 -25.53 -15.67 -25.40
N THR A 325 -26.48 -15.39 -26.29
CA THR A 325 -26.95 -14.04 -26.63
C THR A 325 -28.47 -14.01 -26.71
N VAL A 326 -29.10 -13.10 -25.97
CA VAL A 326 -30.56 -12.90 -25.95
C VAL A 326 -30.91 -11.55 -26.54
N MET A 327 -32.00 -11.50 -27.30
CA MET A 327 -32.56 -10.25 -27.83
C MET A 327 -33.71 -9.78 -26.96
N LEU A 328 -33.58 -8.58 -26.40
CA LEU A 328 -34.56 -7.91 -25.55
C LEU A 328 -34.93 -6.55 -26.13
N ARG A 329 -35.92 -5.87 -25.54
CA ARG A 329 -36.30 -4.50 -25.91
C ARG A 329 -36.18 -3.58 -24.70
N THR A 330 -35.69 -2.37 -24.91
CA THR A 330 -35.74 -1.30 -23.90
C THR A 330 -37.20 -0.89 -23.65
N ARG A 331 -37.47 -0.11 -22.59
CA ARG A 331 -38.81 0.45 -22.34
C ARG A 331 -39.38 1.28 -23.51
N ARG A 332 -38.52 1.81 -24.38
CA ARG A 332 -38.91 2.57 -25.58
C ARG A 332 -39.05 1.68 -26.84
N GLY A 333 -39.02 0.36 -26.69
CA GLY A 333 -39.17 -0.60 -27.78
C GLY A 333 -37.89 -0.87 -28.60
N THR A 334 -36.79 -0.13 -28.35
CA THR A 334 -35.53 -0.34 -29.07
C THR A 334 -34.94 -1.71 -28.75
N PRO A 335 -34.66 -2.57 -29.75
CA PRO A 335 -34.06 -3.88 -29.53
C PRO A 335 -32.60 -3.75 -29.08
N PHE A 336 -32.16 -4.67 -28.22
CA PHE A 336 -30.77 -4.81 -27.82
C PHE A 336 -30.44 -6.28 -27.53
N SER A 337 -29.18 -6.64 -27.74
CA SER A 337 -28.61 -7.93 -27.38
C SER A 337 -27.98 -7.89 -25.99
N ALA A 338 -28.08 -8.99 -25.25
CA ALA A 338 -27.40 -9.22 -23.98
C ALA A 338 -26.70 -10.58 -24.02
N SER A 339 -25.41 -10.63 -23.63
CA SER A 339 -24.65 -11.88 -23.58
C SER A 339 -23.80 -11.96 -22.31
N ALA A 340 -23.68 -13.16 -21.74
CA ALA A 340 -22.76 -13.42 -20.64
C ALA A 340 -21.38 -13.78 -21.20
N ARG A 341 -20.32 -13.15 -20.67
CA ARG A 341 -18.94 -13.48 -21.00
C ARG A 341 -18.10 -13.52 -19.73
N ASN A 342 -16.95 -14.19 -19.83
CA ASN A 342 -15.88 -14.08 -18.85
C ASN A 342 -14.72 -13.33 -19.51
N ARG A 343 -14.11 -12.39 -18.79
CA ARG A 343 -12.87 -11.74 -19.26
C ARG A 343 -11.70 -12.73 -19.17
N ARG A 344 -10.55 -12.36 -19.74
CA ARG A 344 -9.32 -13.17 -19.67
C ARG A 344 -8.88 -13.49 -18.23
N ASP A 345 -9.25 -12.66 -17.27
CA ASP A 345 -8.98 -12.83 -15.84
C ASP A 345 -10.06 -13.67 -15.11
N GLY A 346 -11.03 -14.23 -15.83
CA GLY A 346 -12.14 -15.01 -15.28
C GLY A 346 -13.30 -14.17 -14.73
N THR A 347 -13.21 -12.84 -14.74
CA THR A 347 -14.29 -11.97 -14.21
C THR A 347 -15.55 -12.09 -15.07
N PRO A 348 -16.71 -12.43 -14.48
CA PRO A 348 -17.97 -12.49 -15.22
C PRO A 348 -18.45 -11.08 -15.56
N VAL A 349 -18.86 -10.88 -16.80
CA VAL A 349 -19.41 -9.63 -17.32
C VAL A 349 -20.65 -9.91 -18.15
N ILE A 350 -21.59 -8.97 -18.15
CA ILE A 350 -22.71 -8.95 -19.09
C ILE A 350 -22.42 -7.89 -20.15
N VAL A 351 -22.49 -8.28 -21.42
CA VAL A 351 -22.23 -7.40 -22.56
C VAL A 351 -23.55 -7.11 -23.24
N PHE A 352 -23.91 -5.83 -23.31
CA PHE A 352 -25.04 -5.34 -24.09
C PHE A 352 -24.58 -4.81 -25.46
N SER A 353 -25.55 -4.49 -26.34
CA SER A 353 -25.30 -3.80 -27.60
C SER A 353 -24.39 -2.58 -27.44
N HIS A 354 -23.60 -2.29 -28.48
CA HIS A 354 -22.58 -1.23 -28.50
C HIS A 354 -21.46 -1.43 -27.46
N ASN A 355 -21.15 -2.68 -27.10
CA ASN A 355 -20.10 -3.04 -26.14
C ASN A 355 -20.26 -2.39 -24.76
N ASN A 356 -21.51 -2.13 -24.34
CA ASN A 356 -21.79 -1.68 -22.99
C ASN A 356 -21.57 -2.84 -22.02
N LEU A 357 -20.57 -2.72 -21.16
CA LEU A 357 -20.18 -3.74 -20.20
C LEU A 357 -20.80 -3.46 -18.84
N VAL A 358 -21.35 -4.50 -18.21
CA VAL A 358 -21.84 -4.47 -16.85
C VAL A 358 -21.05 -5.47 -16.03
N HIS A 359 -20.38 -4.94 -15.01
CA HIS A 359 -19.72 -5.72 -13.98
C HIS A 359 -20.68 -6.02 -12.83
N PRO A 360 -20.37 -7.00 -11.96
CA PRO A 360 -21.17 -7.26 -10.76
C PRO A 360 -21.45 -6.01 -9.92
N SER A 361 -20.48 -5.09 -9.82
CA SER A 361 -20.59 -3.83 -9.08
C SER A 361 -21.48 -2.77 -9.74
N ASP A 362 -21.82 -2.94 -11.01
CA ASP A 362 -22.64 -2.01 -11.80
C ASP A 362 -24.11 -2.45 -11.84
N TRP A 363 -24.42 -3.65 -11.35
CA TRP A 363 -25.78 -4.18 -11.27
C TRP A 363 -26.61 -3.36 -10.28
N GLY A 364 -27.82 -2.99 -10.67
CA GLY A 364 -28.69 -2.12 -9.88
C GLY A 364 -28.37 -0.64 -9.96
N TYR A 365 -27.58 -0.20 -10.96
CA TYR A 365 -27.32 1.23 -11.20
C TYR A 365 -27.69 1.66 -12.62
N THR A 366 -28.05 2.94 -12.77
CA THR A 366 -28.38 3.53 -14.08
C THR A 366 -27.17 3.67 -15.00
N CYS A 367 -25.95 3.67 -14.45
CA CYS A 367 -24.69 3.86 -15.18
C CYS A 367 -23.61 2.88 -14.71
N ASN A 368 -22.79 2.37 -15.64
CA ASN A 368 -21.66 1.48 -15.33
C ASN A 368 -20.43 2.26 -14.82
N SER A 369 -19.35 1.55 -14.51
CA SER A 369 -18.12 2.11 -13.91
C SER A 369 -17.12 2.62 -14.95
N TYR A 370 -17.48 2.53 -16.23
CA TYR A 370 -16.59 2.81 -17.34
C TYR A 370 -16.59 4.30 -17.70
N GLY A 371 -15.41 4.92 -17.60
CA GLY A 371 -15.18 6.32 -17.95
C GLY A 371 -15.64 7.32 -16.88
N LYS A 372 -15.33 8.61 -17.09
CA LYS A 372 -15.53 9.69 -16.10
C LYS A 372 -17.01 9.95 -15.74
N ALA A 373 -17.94 9.59 -16.63
CA ALA A 373 -19.38 9.80 -16.43
C ALA A 373 -20.19 8.49 -16.26
N GLY A 374 -19.57 7.32 -16.47
CA GLY A 374 -20.29 6.05 -16.63
C GLY A 374 -21.10 5.99 -17.92
N GLN A 375 -21.16 4.83 -18.56
CA GLN A 375 -22.10 4.61 -19.67
C GLN A 375 -23.48 4.33 -19.09
N ARG A 376 -24.54 4.88 -19.69
CA ARG A 376 -25.93 4.63 -19.27
C ARG A 376 -26.32 3.19 -19.60
N ILE A 377 -26.47 2.36 -18.58
CA ILE A 377 -26.80 0.94 -18.71
C ILE A 377 -28.18 0.59 -18.15
N GLY A 378 -28.80 1.48 -17.38
CA GLY A 378 -30.03 1.16 -16.63
C GLY A 378 -31.19 0.71 -17.51
N GLN A 379 -31.29 1.25 -18.72
CA GLN A 379 -32.31 0.85 -19.70
C GLN A 379 -32.18 -0.59 -20.20
N TYR A 380 -30.97 -1.16 -20.14
CA TYR A 380 -30.69 -2.54 -20.50
C TYR A 380 -30.82 -3.45 -19.27
N VAL A 381 -30.21 -3.05 -18.16
CA VAL A 381 -30.24 -3.81 -16.89
C VAL A 381 -31.67 -4.03 -16.41
N ALA A 382 -32.53 -3.02 -16.46
CA ALA A 382 -33.91 -3.14 -15.98
C ALA A 382 -34.71 -4.20 -16.74
N GLN A 383 -34.48 -4.30 -18.05
CA GLN A 383 -35.23 -5.20 -18.93
C GLN A 383 -34.68 -6.61 -18.87
N LEU A 384 -33.35 -6.74 -18.78
CA LEU A 384 -32.71 -8.03 -18.53
C LEU A 384 -33.13 -8.60 -17.18
N ASP A 385 -33.09 -7.80 -16.12
CA ASP A 385 -33.45 -8.22 -14.77
C ASP A 385 -34.92 -8.67 -14.67
N ALA A 386 -35.85 -7.94 -15.29
CA ALA A 386 -37.25 -8.34 -15.36
C ALA A 386 -37.46 -9.65 -16.15
N TRP A 387 -36.76 -9.82 -17.26
CA TRP A 387 -36.81 -11.05 -18.05
C TRP A 387 -36.22 -12.26 -17.28
N VAL A 388 -35.08 -12.07 -16.61
CA VAL A 388 -34.47 -13.12 -15.77
C VAL A 388 -35.41 -13.51 -14.64
N ALA A 389 -36.10 -12.54 -14.02
CA ALA A 389 -37.10 -12.81 -13.00
C ALA A 389 -38.29 -13.62 -13.55
N SER A 390 -38.79 -13.28 -14.74
CA SER A 390 -39.94 -13.98 -15.36
C SER A 390 -39.66 -15.43 -15.76
N LEU A 391 -38.41 -15.81 -15.94
CA LEU A 391 -38.03 -17.21 -16.23
C LEU A 391 -38.09 -18.12 -14.99
N THR A 392 -38.42 -17.56 -13.84
CA THR A 392 -38.38 -18.23 -12.55
C THR A 392 -39.64 -18.01 -11.70
N SER A 393 -40.61 -17.34 -12.30
CA SER A 393 -42.01 -17.30 -11.88
C SER A 393 -42.75 -18.41 -12.60
#